data_AF-N8UJ34-F1
#
_entry.id   AF-N8UJ34-F1
#
_cell.length_a   1.000
_cell.length_b   1.000
_cell.length_c   1.000
_cell.angle_alpha   90.00
_cell.angle_beta   90.00
_cell.angle_gamma   90.00
#
_symmetry.space_group_name_H-M   'P 1'
#
loop_
_entity.id
_entity.type
_entity.pdbx_description
1 polymer ?
#
loop_
_entity_poly.entity_id
_entity_poly.type
_entity_poly.pdbx_seq_one_letter_code
_entity_poly.pdbx_strand_id
1 'polypeptide(L)'
;MNERKTVYQSVDMSVGQLIGGKMTGVENTLINYSTFIPPEPYSAEAIQCPRQSCRKWIYKDNKECEYCKFDLADYWYRMDRDRRKAFFDKRVSQVWFIGLGCLAFAFVLLQFTSSIFVGMLFIIGMLAVAVANSAKFEG
;
A
#
# COMPACT_ATOMS: atom_id res chain seq x y z
N MET A 1 20.94 1.29 41.82
CA MET A 1 19.62 1.96 41.76
C MET A 1 19.86 3.40 41.37
N ASN A 2 19.33 3.84 40.23
CA ASN A 2 19.52 5.22 39.77
C ASN A 2 18.12 5.85 39.59
N GLU A 3 17.86 6.91 40.37
CA GLU A 3 16.56 7.55 40.51
C GLU A 3 16.13 8.25 39.22
N ARG A 4 14.92 7.95 38.72
CA ARG A 4 14.27 8.75 37.68
C ARG A 4 13.74 10.03 38.33
N LYS A 5 14.37 11.17 38.06
CA LYS A 5 13.77 12.49 38.33
C LYS A 5 12.73 12.78 37.25
N THR A 6 11.45 12.64 37.60
CA THR A 6 10.32 13.12 36.81
C THR A 6 10.18 14.63 37.03
N VAL A 7 10.41 15.42 35.98
CA VAL A 7 10.17 16.87 35.98
C VAL A 7 8.72 17.09 35.57
N TYR A 8 7.90 17.65 36.47
CA TYR A 8 6.55 18.10 36.15
C TYR A 8 6.65 19.55 35.67
N GLN A 9 6.23 19.81 34.44
CA GLN A 9 6.20 21.17 33.87
C GLN A 9 4.75 21.48 33.51
N SER A 10 4.15 22.43 34.23
CA SER A 10 2.80 22.93 33.94
C SER A 10 2.87 23.85 32.72
N VAL A 11 2.06 23.55 31.70
CA VAL A 11 1.95 24.35 30.49
C VAL A 11 0.60 25.06 30.51
N ASP A 12 0.61 26.39 30.60
CA ASP A 12 -0.59 27.19 30.36
C ASP A 12 -0.85 27.25 28.85
N MET A 13 -1.91 26.58 28.39
CA MET A 13 -2.33 26.57 27.00
C MET A 13 -3.39 27.65 26.77
N SER A 14 -3.01 28.76 26.13
CA SER A 14 -3.99 29.72 25.61
C SER A 14 -4.56 29.19 24.29
N VAL A 15 -5.73 28.56 24.33
CA VAL A 15 -6.41 28.04 23.14
C VAL A 15 -7.08 29.18 22.38
N GLY A 16 -6.35 29.77 21.43
CA GLY A 16 -6.91 30.66 20.43
C GLY A 16 -7.72 29.88 19.40
N GLN A 17 -9.03 29.78 19.63
CA GLN A 17 -10.07 29.41 18.65
C GLN A 17 -10.00 27.98 18.08
N LEU A 18 -10.79 27.09 18.71
CA LEU A 18 -11.12 25.76 18.18
C LEU A 18 -12.08 25.89 16.99
N ILE A 19 -11.57 25.76 15.77
CA ILE A 19 -12.39 25.49 14.58
C ILE A 19 -11.97 24.12 14.02
N GLY A 20 -12.70 23.08 14.42
CA GLY A 20 -13.06 21.93 13.58
C GLY A 20 -11.98 21.15 12.82
N GLY A 21 -10.70 21.25 13.16
CA GLY A 21 -9.60 20.58 12.46
C GLY A 21 -8.58 20.02 13.44
N LYS A 22 -8.19 18.76 13.21
CA LYS A 22 -7.08 18.06 13.89
C LYS A 22 -5.90 19.01 14.10
N MET A 23 -5.49 19.18 15.36
CA MET A 23 -4.28 19.92 15.73
C MET A 23 -3.08 19.27 15.02
N THR A 24 -2.54 19.97 14.03
CA THR A 24 -1.25 19.67 13.42
C THR A 24 -0.37 20.88 13.72
N GLY A 25 0.68 20.66 14.51
CA GLY A 25 1.66 21.70 14.86
C GLY A 25 1.31 22.50 16.11
N VAL A 26 1.81 22.06 17.27
CA VAL A 26 2.08 22.97 18.39
C VAL A 26 3.41 23.66 18.05
N GLU A 27 3.35 24.87 17.49
CA GLU A 27 4.54 25.71 17.37
C GLU A 27 4.83 26.34 18.73
N ASN A 28 5.71 25.70 19.49
CA ASN A 28 6.18 26.22 20.75
C ASN A 28 7.32 27.22 20.46
N THR A 29 7.05 28.52 20.60
CA THR A 29 8.00 29.63 20.33
C THR A 29 9.11 29.76 21.38
N LEU A 30 9.26 28.78 22.27
CA LEU A 30 10.28 28.73 23.31
C LEU A 30 10.88 27.31 23.33
N ILE A 31 11.86 27.06 22.47
CA ILE A 31 13.06 26.22 22.67
C ILE A 31 13.75 26.08 21.30
N ASN A 32 14.93 26.70 21.19
CA ASN A 32 15.83 26.66 20.05
C ASN A 32 16.55 25.29 19.95
N TYR A 33 15.77 24.20 19.88
CA TYR A 33 16.20 22.85 19.56
C TYR A 33 15.08 22.19 18.75
N SER A 34 15.17 22.27 17.43
CA SER A 34 14.37 21.52 16.47
C SER A 34 14.74 20.02 16.47
N THR A 35 14.95 19.43 17.65
CA THR A 35 15.31 18.03 17.79
C THR A 35 14.06 17.19 17.60
N PHE A 36 13.98 16.55 16.44
CA PHE A 36 13.01 15.50 16.15
C PHE A 36 12.83 14.56 17.35
N ILE A 37 11.61 14.43 17.83
CA ILE A 37 11.26 13.47 18.87
C ILE A 37 10.88 12.17 18.16
N PRO A 38 11.65 11.07 18.32
CA PRO A 38 11.30 9.80 17.69
C PRO A 38 10.01 9.24 18.26
N PRO A 39 9.21 8.50 17.46
CA PRO A 39 8.03 7.84 17.96
C PRO A 39 8.40 6.69 18.91
N GLU A 40 7.44 6.32 19.77
CA GLU A 40 7.57 5.13 20.60
C GLU A 40 7.69 3.87 19.71
N PRO A 41 8.68 2.99 19.97
CA PRO A 41 8.81 1.73 19.25
C PRO A 41 7.53 0.90 19.34
N TYR A 42 7.14 0.25 18.24
CA TYR A 42 5.94 -0.60 18.14
C TYR A 42 4.59 0.11 18.35
N SER A 43 4.56 1.43 18.45
CA SER A 43 3.30 2.18 18.39
C SER A 43 2.68 2.07 16.99
N ALA A 44 1.36 2.25 16.89
CA ALA A 44 0.63 2.18 15.62
C ALA A 44 1.10 3.24 14.59
N GLU A 45 1.71 4.31 15.09
CA GLU A 45 2.21 5.43 14.30
C GLU A 45 3.68 5.26 13.90
N ALA A 46 4.39 4.28 14.47
CA ALA A 46 5.80 4.04 14.23
C ALA A 46 6.05 2.93 13.20
N ILE A 47 7.01 3.17 12.32
CA ILE A 47 7.56 2.18 11.41
C ILE A 47 9.09 2.21 11.48
N GLN A 48 9.73 1.10 11.11
CA GLN A 48 11.17 1.12 10.87
C GLN A 48 11.47 1.63 9.47
N CYS A 49 12.46 2.50 9.35
CA CYS A 49 12.96 2.95 8.06
C CYS A 49 13.35 1.73 7.20
N PRO A 50 12.81 1.60 5.97
CA PRO A 50 13.03 0.42 5.12
C PRO A 50 14.48 0.30 4.63
N ARG A 51 15.27 1.39 4.70
CA ARG A 51 16.69 1.36 4.38
C ARG A 51 17.44 0.50 5.40
N GLN A 52 18.04 -0.60 4.93
CA GLN A 52 18.71 -1.58 5.78
C GLN A 52 19.81 -0.99 6.68
N SER A 53 20.50 0.05 6.22
CA SER A 53 21.55 0.73 6.99
C SER A 53 21.04 1.65 8.09
N CYS A 54 19.76 2.06 8.05
CA CYS A 54 19.18 3.01 9.02
C CYS A 54 18.35 2.29 10.07
N ARG A 55 17.27 1.61 9.67
CA ARG A 55 16.32 0.87 10.54
C ARG A 55 15.81 1.62 11.79
N LYS A 56 15.98 2.94 11.84
CA LYS A 56 15.44 3.77 12.93
C LYS A 56 13.93 3.83 12.88
N TRP A 57 13.31 3.93 14.05
CA TRP A 57 11.88 4.18 14.19
C TRP A 57 11.56 5.62 13.76
N ILE A 58 10.59 5.75 12.86
CA ILE A 58 10.10 7.01 12.28
C ILE A 58 8.58 6.97 12.21
N TYR A 59 7.95 8.14 12.18
CA TYR A 59 6.51 8.22 11.99
C TYR A 59 6.13 7.71 10.59
N LYS A 60 5.04 6.95 10.51
CA LYS A 60 4.55 6.37 9.26
C LYS A 60 4.16 7.43 8.24
N ASP A 61 3.69 8.58 8.71
CA ASP A 61 3.21 9.68 7.87
C ASP A 61 4.34 10.55 7.31
N ASN A 62 5.59 10.32 7.75
CA ASN A 62 6.73 11.06 7.25
C ASN A 62 7.01 10.69 5.79
N LYS A 63 7.12 11.72 4.94
CA LYS A 63 7.51 11.57 3.53
C LYS A 63 8.98 11.22 3.36
N GLU A 64 9.80 11.53 4.36
CA GLU A 64 11.24 11.31 4.35
C GLU A 64 11.73 10.84 5.72
N CYS A 65 12.77 10.00 5.74
CA CYS A 65 13.43 9.57 6.98
C CYS A 65 14.34 10.68 7.50
N GLU A 66 14.07 11.15 8.71
CA GLU A 66 14.81 12.27 9.30
C GLU A 66 16.28 11.97 9.59
N TYR A 67 16.62 10.69 9.78
CA TYR A 67 17.98 10.24 10.09
C TYR A 67 18.87 10.07 8.86
N CYS A 68 18.36 9.42 7.81
CA CYS A 68 19.17 9.01 6.65
C CYS A 68 18.73 9.64 5.34
N LYS A 69 17.81 10.62 5.41
CA LYS A 69 17.28 11.38 4.27
C LYS A 69 16.78 10.49 3.14
N PHE A 70 16.15 9.39 3.53
CA PHE A 70 15.61 8.40 2.60
C PHE A 70 14.17 8.80 2.26
N ASP A 71 13.85 8.86 0.97
CA ASP A 71 12.51 9.17 0.49
C ASP A 71 11.56 8.01 0.76
N LEU A 72 10.69 8.18 1.75
CA LEU A 72 9.67 7.19 2.08
C LEU A 72 8.51 7.26 1.09
N ALA A 73 8.16 8.46 0.61
CA ALA A 73 7.03 8.63 -0.30
C ALA A 73 7.23 7.83 -1.59
N ASP A 74 8.42 7.92 -2.18
CA ASP A 74 8.77 7.16 -3.39
C ASP A 74 8.89 5.64 -3.12
N TYR A 75 9.39 5.25 -1.94
CA TYR A 75 9.43 3.85 -1.54
C TYR A 75 8.02 3.24 -1.44
N TRP A 76 7.10 3.92 -0.75
CA TRP A 76 5.72 3.47 -0.61
C TRP A 76 4.99 3.45 -1.95
N TYR A 77 5.23 4.46 -2.80
CA TYR A 77 4.66 4.51 -4.13
C TYR A 77 5.06 3.30 -4.99
N ARG A 78 6.36 2.94 -4.97
CA ARG A 78 6.86 1.74 -5.65
C ARG A 78 6.25 0.46 -5.09
N MET A 79 6.21 0.34 -3.76
CA MET A 79 5.65 -0.85 -3.11
C MET A 79 4.16 -1.03 -3.43
N ASP A 80 3.40 0.06 -3.46
CA ASP A 80 1.98 0.03 -3.81
C ASP A 80 1.76 -0.28 -5.30
N ARG A 81 2.59 0.28 -6.19
CA ARG A 81 2.59 -0.07 -7.61
C ARG A 81 2.87 -1.54 -7.83
N ASP A 82 3.90 -2.09 -7.20
CA ASP A 82 4.25 -3.51 -7.31
C ASP A 82 3.13 -4.41 -6.79
N ARG A 83 2.50 -4.00 -5.67
CA ARG A 83 1.33 -4.71 -5.13
C ARG A 83 0.17 -4.71 -6.11
N ARG A 84 -0.15 -3.55 -6.72
CA ARG A 84 -1.21 -3.44 -7.73
C ARG A 84 -0.90 -4.28 -8.98
N LYS A 85 0.36 -4.28 -9.42
CA LYS A 85 0.82 -5.12 -10.54
C LYS A 85 0.65 -6.61 -10.23
N ALA A 86 1.06 -7.07 -9.06
CA ALA A 86 0.90 -8.46 -8.65
C ALA A 86 -0.58 -8.89 -8.60
N PHE A 87 -1.48 -8.02 -8.13
CA PHE A 87 -2.91 -8.28 -8.18
C PHE A 87 -3.44 -8.36 -9.62
N PHE A 88 -3.00 -7.46 -10.49
CA PHE A 88 -3.37 -7.46 -11.90
C PHE A 88 -2.91 -8.74 -12.59
N ASP A 89 -1.64 -9.11 -12.45
CA ASP A 89 -1.07 -10.34 -13.04
C ASP A 89 -1.83 -11.59 -12.58
N LYS A 90 -2.20 -11.65 -11.29
CA LYS A 90 -3.02 -12.75 -10.76
C LYS A 90 -4.40 -12.81 -11.41
N ARG A 91 -5.05 -11.66 -11.65
CA ARG A 91 -6.36 -11.60 -12.32
C ARG A 91 -6.26 -12.00 -13.79
N VAL A 92 -5.26 -11.49 -14.50
CA VAL A 92 -5.01 -11.85 -15.91
C VAL A 92 -4.76 -13.34 -16.04
N SER A 93 -3.93 -13.91 -15.18
CA SER A 93 -3.67 -15.34 -15.14
C SER A 93 -4.94 -16.16 -14.88
N GLN A 94 -5.78 -15.75 -13.92
CA GLN A 94 -7.08 -16.41 -13.69
C GLN A 94 -7.99 -16.38 -14.92
N VAL A 95 -8.11 -15.23 -15.58
CA VAL A 95 -8.93 -15.09 -16.81
C VAL A 95 -8.40 -15.98 -17.92
N TRP A 96 -7.07 -16.06 -18.08
CA TRP A 96 -6.44 -16.91 -19.07
C TRP A 96 -6.75 -18.40 -18.84
N PHE A 97 -6.63 -18.88 -17.60
CA PHE A 97 -6.98 -20.26 -17.24
C PHE A 97 -8.48 -20.56 -17.44
N ILE A 98 -9.37 -19.62 -17.10
CA ILE A 98 -10.81 -19.76 -17.35
C ILE A 98 -11.08 -19.86 -18.86
N GLY A 99 -10.42 -19.02 -19.66
CA GLY A 99 -10.54 -19.04 -21.12
C GLY A 99 -10.11 -20.38 -21.72
N LEU A 100 -8.94 -20.88 -21.34
CA LEU A 100 -8.48 -22.21 -21.77
C LEU A 100 -9.38 -23.34 -21.31
N GLY A 101 -9.89 -23.28 -20.08
CA GLY A 101 -10.85 -24.25 -19.56
C GLY A 101 -12.13 -24.29 -20.38
N CYS A 102 -12.68 -23.12 -20.73
CA CYS A 102 -13.87 -23.02 -21.59
C CYS A 102 -13.62 -23.60 -22.99
N LEU A 103 -12.45 -23.31 -23.59
CA LEU A 103 -12.09 -23.86 -24.89
C LEU A 103 -11.96 -25.38 -24.86
N ALA A 104 -11.21 -25.92 -23.89
CA ALA A 104 -11.04 -27.36 -23.74
C ALA A 104 -12.38 -28.07 -23.54
N PHE A 105 -13.24 -27.52 -22.69
CA PHE A 105 -14.58 -28.08 -22.45
C PHE A 105 -15.47 -28.01 -23.68
N ALA A 106 -15.43 -26.90 -24.43
CA ALA A 106 -16.15 -26.77 -25.69
C ALA A 106 -15.68 -27.79 -26.74
N PHE A 107 -14.37 -28.03 -26.86
CA PHE A 107 -13.81 -29.05 -27.76
C PHE A 107 -14.26 -30.46 -27.41
N VAL A 108 -14.30 -30.81 -26.11
CA VAL A 108 -14.82 -32.11 -25.67
C VAL A 108 -16.30 -32.23 -26.01
N LEU A 109 -17.11 -31.22 -25.69
CA LEU A 109 -18.55 -31.26 -25.96
C LEU A 109 -18.89 -31.31 -27.45
N LEU A 110 -18.10 -30.66 -28.32
CA LEU A 110 -18.25 -30.72 -29.78
C LEU A 110 -18.24 -32.15 -30.32
N GLN A 111 -17.53 -33.08 -29.67
CA GLN A 111 -17.47 -34.49 -30.08
C GLN A 111 -18.78 -35.25 -29.79
N PHE A 112 -19.58 -34.77 -28.83
CA PHE A 112 -20.81 -35.43 -28.40
C PHE A 112 -22.07 -34.70 -28.87
N THR A 113 -22.01 -33.37 -29.04
CA THR A 113 -23.19 -32.55 -29.33
C THR A 113 -22.79 -31.22 -29.99
N SER A 114 -23.45 -30.88 -31.11
CA SER A 114 -23.37 -29.56 -31.73
C SER A 114 -24.55 -28.72 -31.26
N SER A 115 -24.42 -28.08 -30.09
CA SER A 115 -25.44 -27.17 -29.55
C SER A 115 -24.95 -25.72 -29.55
N ILE A 116 -25.90 -24.78 -29.61
CA ILE A 116 -25.63 -23.33 -29.52
C ILE A 116 -24.85 -22.98 -28.25
N PHE A 117 -25.08 -23.72 -27.16
CA PHE A 117 -24.36 -23.56 -25.90
C PHE A 117 -22.85 -23.80 -26.03
N VAL A 118 -22.45 -24.78 -26.85
CA VAL A 118 -21.03 -25.09 -27.09
C VAL A 118 -20.36 -23.99 -27.91
N GLY A 119 -21.07 -23.41 -28.89
CA GLY A 119 -20.61 -22.25 -29.63
C GLY A 119 -20.39 -21.02 -28.74
N MET A 120 -21.32 -20.76 -27.81
CA MET A 120 -21.18 -19.68 -26.82
C MET A 120 -19.96 -19.87 -25.92
N LEU A 121 -19.74 -21.08 -25.41
CA LEU A 121 -18.55 -21.41 -24.60
C LEU A 121 -17.24 -21.19 -25.36
N PHE A 122 -17.21 -21.55 -26.64
CA PHE A 122 -16.05 -21.36 -27.50
C PHE A 122 -15.73 -19.87 -27.69
N ILE A 123 -16.75 -19.04 -27.96
CA ILE A 123 -16.59 -17.58 -28.11
C ILE A 123 -16.12 -16.94 -26.80
N ILE A 124 -16.70 -17.32 -25.66
CA ILE A 124 -16.29 -16.83 -24.33
C ILE A 124 -14.83 -17.21 -24.05
N GLY A 125 -14.44 -18.45 -24.37
CA GLY A 125 -13.06 -18.91 -24.23
C GLY A 125 -12.07 -18.10 -25.07
N MET A 126 -12.38 -17.86 -26.34
CA MET A 126 -11.58 -17.02 -27.25
C MET A 126 -11.45 -15.58 -26.72
N LEU A 127 -12.56 -14.96 -26.29
CA LEU A 127 -12.58 -13.61 -25.76
C LEU A 127 -11.73 -13.49 -24.48
N ALA A 128 -11.86 -14.44 -23.55
CA ALA A 128 -11.08 -14.44 -22.32
C ALA A 128 -9.57 -14.52 -22.58
N VAL A 129 -9.14 -15.38 -23.52
CA VAL A 129 -7.73 -15.48 -23.91
C VAL A 129 -7.24 -14.20 -24.61
N ALA A 130 -8.04 -13.63 -25.50
CA ALA A 130 -7.71 -12.38 -26.20
C ALA A 130 -7.58 -11.19 -25.22
N VAL A 131 -8.47 -11.09 -24.25
CA VAL A 131 -8.43 -10.07 -23.19
C VAL A 131 -7.20 -10.27 -22.31
N ALA A 132 -6.89 -11.52 -21.91
CA ALA A 132 -5.70 -11.80 -21.11
C ALA A 132 -4.39 -11.46 -21.84
N ASN A 133 -4.31 -11.72 -23.14
CA ASN A 133 -3.13 -11.40 -23.95
C ASN A 133 -2.98 -9.90 -24.24
N SER A 134 -4.08 -9.16 -24.32
CA SER A 134 -4.07 -7.71 -24.56
C SER A 134 -4.01 -6.88 -23.28
N ALA A 135 -4.19 -7.51 -22.12
CA ALA A 135 -4.12 -6.88 -20.81
C ALA A 135 -2.72 -6.26 -20.58
N LYS A 136 -2.68 -4.93 -20.46
CA LYS A 136 -1.50 -4.18 -20.05
C LYS A 136 -1.76 -3.49 -18.71
N PHE A 137 -0.77 -3.52 -17.84
CA PHE A 137 -0.80 -2.78 -16.59
C PHE A 137 -0.41 -1.32 -16.86
N GLU A 138 -1.34 -0.40 -16.66
CA GLU A 138 -1.10 1.05 -16.64
C GLU A 138 -1.10 1.52 -15.18
N GLY A 139 0.02 2.07 -14.69
CA GLY A 139 0.18 2.48 -13.29
C GLY A 139 1.40 3.36 -13.02
#